data_AF-A0A8T4ZJ61-F1
#
_entry.id   AF-A0A8T4ZJ61-F1
#
_cell.length_a   1.000
_cell.length_b   1.000
_cell.length_c   1.000
_cell.angle_alpha   90.00
_cell.angle_beta   90.00
_cell.angle_gamma   90.00
#
_symmetry.space_group_name_H-M   'P 1'
#
loop_
_entity.id
_entity.type
_entity.pdbx_description
1 polymer ?
#
loop_
_entity_poly.entity_id
_entity_poly.type
_entity_poly.pdbx_seq_one_letter_code
_entity_poly.pdbx_strand_id
1 'polypeptide(L)'
;MFGLPILCDMIGFAVLILSAWWIRKFGAVTAVGLIATVVNFVFNPGGFHFLGFTAASIVLDAMTRLAGYDRCFKSSLSTMVSMFSVSVLSAAVAGLIISIFFMVAPALARWGGVLGWAGLHAVGGIVGGFVGITLVTGLSIRGVRRVGVKR
;
A
#
# COMPACT_ATOMS: atom_id res chain seq x y z
N MET A 1 -4.86 17.11 -13.66
CA MET A 1 -4.54 16.87 -12.24
C MET A 1 -3.04 16.67 -12.11
N PHE A 2 -2.41 17.15 -11.05
CA PHE A 2 -0.96 17.36 -10.87
C PHE A 2 -0.02 16.13 -11.03
N GLY A 3 -0.50 14.96 -11.46
CA GLY A 3 0.33 13.78 -11.77
C GLY A 3 1.07 13.18 -10.57
N LEU A 4 0.69 13.58 -9.35
CA LEU A 4 1.36 13.19 -8.10
C LEU A 4 0.83 11.86 -7.57
N PRO A 5 1.70 11.01 -6.97
CA PRO A 5 1.31 9.67 -6.55
C PRO A 5 0.47 9.62 -5.27
N ILE A 6 0.40 10.72 -4.50
CA ILE A 6 -0.14 10.77 -3.14
C ILE A 6 -1.56 10.20 -3.03
N LEU A 7 -2.48 10.61 -3.92
CA LEU A 7 -3.87 10.13 -3.88
C LEU A 7 -3.99 8.65 -4.25
N CYS A 8 -3.19 8.19 -5.22
CA CYS A 8 -3.16 6.79 -5.63
C CYS A 8 -2.66 5.91 -4.48
N ASP A 9 -1.55 6.31 -3.85
CA ASP A 9 -1.00 5.61 -2.70
C ASP A 9 -1.95 5.65 -1.51
N MET A 10 -2.61 6.78 -1.26
CA MET A 10 -3.60 6.90 -0.20
C MET A 10 -4.68 5.82 -0.32
N ILE A 11 -5.32 5.74 -1.49
CA ILE A 11 -6.40 4.78 -1.75
C ILE A 11 -5.83 3.36 -1.74
N GLY A 12 -4.71 3.15 -2.41
CA GLY A 12 -4.04 1.87 -2.52
C GLY A 12 -3.71 1.29 -1.15
N PHE A 13 -2.97 2.01 -0.31
CA PHE A 13 -2.59 1.53 1.01
C PHE A 13 -3.76 1.39 1.97
N ALA A 14 -4.79 2.24 1.89
CA ALA A 14 -6.01 2.04 2.67
C ALA A 14 -6.66 0.68 2.35
N VAL A 15 -6.74 0.32 1.07
CA VAL A 15 -7.29 -0.97 0.61
C VAL A 15 -6.38 -2.14 0.98
N LEU A 16 -5.06 -2.01 0.81
CA LEU A 16 -4.11 -3.07 1.16
C LEU A 16 -4.09 -3.35 2.67
N ILE A 17 -4.12 -2.32 3.51
CA ILE A 17 -4.21 -2.47 4.98
C ILE A 17 -5.53 -3.12 5.39
N LEU A 18 -6.64 -2.68 4.80
CA LEU A 18 -7.95 -3.30 5.02
C LEU A 18 -7.92 -4.79 4.67
N SER A 19 -7.34 -5.14 3.52
CA SER A 19 -7.21 -6.51 3.03
C SER A 19 -6.33 -7.36 3.96
N ALA A 20 -5.19 -6.81 4.40
CA ALA A 20 -4.28 -7.46 5.35
C ALA A 20 -4.98 -7.74 6.69
N TRP A 21 -5.72 -6.77 7.23
CA TRP A 21 -6.46 -6.90 8.48
C TRP A 21 -7.60 -7.93 8.40
N TRP A 22 -8.32 -7.92 7.27
CA TRP A 22 -9.53 -8.73 7.06
C TRP A 22 -9.22 -10.20 6.78
N ILE A 23 -8.23 -10.46 5.92
CA ILE A 23 -7.96 -11.79 5.38
C ILE A 23 -6.86 -12.50 6.18
N ARG A 24 -5.79 -11.79 6.57
CA ARG A 24 -4.65 -12.30 7.35
C ARG A 24 -4.00 -13.59 6.81
N LYS A 25 -3.90 -13.70 5.48
CA LYS A 25 -3.24 -14.82 4.80
C LYS A 25 -2.20 -14.30 3.82
N PHE A 26 -1.08 -15.02 3.72
CA PHE A 26 -0.05 -14.72 2.74
C PHE A 26 -0.58 -14.88 1.32
N GLY A 27 -0.23 -13.92 0.45
CA GLY A 27 -0.69 -13.84 -0.93
C GLY A 27 -1.98 -13.05 -1.10
N ALA A 28 -2.74 -12.77 -0.03
CA ALA A 28 -4.02 -12.07 -0.15
C ALA A 28 -3.84 -10.61 -0.56
N VAL A 29 -2.91 -9.89 0.07
CA VAL A 29 -2.60 -8.50 -0.25
C VAL A 29 -1.99 -8.41 -1.64
N THR A 30 -1.08 -9.34 -1.96
CA THR A 30 -0.48 -9.44 -3.30
C THR A 30 -1.54 -9.67 -4.37
N ALA A 31 -2.51 -10.55 -4.13
CA ALA A 31 -3.60 -10.81 -5.07
C ALA A 31 -4.47 -9.57 -5.30
N VAL A 32 -4.78 -8.80 -4.24
CA VAL A 32 -5.50 -7.52 -4.36
C VAL A 32 -4.71 -6.53 -5.22
N GLY A 33 -3.39 -6.41 -5.01
CA GLY A 33 -2.53 -5.58 -5.85
C GLY A 33 -2.50 -6.03 -7.31
N LEU A 34 -2.42 -7.33 -7.57
CA LEU A 34 -2.41 -7.89 -8.93
C LEU A 34 -3.75 -7.66 -9.64
N ILE A 35 -4.87 -7.89 -8.96
CA ILE A 35 -6.21 -7.61 -9.49
C ILE A 35 -6.35 -6.13 -9.83
N ALA A 36 -5.94 -5.23 -8.92
CA ALA A 36 -5.97 -3.80 -9.17
C ALA A 36 -5.16 -3.41 -10.41
N THR A 37 -4.01 -4.05 -10.63
CA THR A 37 -3.16 -3.81 -11.81
C THR A 37 -3.81 -4.30 -13.09
N VAL A 38 -4.41 -5.50 -13.09
CA VAL A 38 -5.16 -6.02 -14.25
C VAL A 38 -6.30 -5.07 -14.59
N VAL A 39 -7.07 -4.65 -13.59
CA VAL A 39 -8.17 -3.69 -13.78
C VAL A 39 -7.64 -2.37 -14.35
N ASN A 40 -6.53 -1.85 -13.81
CA ASN A 40 -5.92 -0.63 -14.32
C ASN A 40 -5.49 -0.79 -15.79
N PHE A 41 -4.92 -1.92 -16.20
CA PHE A 41 -4.54 -2.14 -17.60
C PHE A 41 -5.73 -2.29 -18.54
N VAL A 42 -6.86 -2.81 -18.07
CA VAL A 42 -8.10 -2.84 -18.87
C VAL A 42 -8.59 -1.43 -19.18
N PHE A 43 -8.52 -0.50 -18.22
CA PHE A 43 -8.99 0.88 -18.40
C PHE A 43 -7.92 1.85 -18.92
N ASN A 44 -6.64 1.55 -18.69
CA ASN A 44 -5.49 2.35 -19.08
C ASN A 44 -4.29 1.42 -19.44
N PRO A 45 -4.27 0.87 -20.67
CA PRO A 45 -3.24 -0.08 -21.10
C PRO A 45 -1.81 0.47 -21.06
N GLY A 46 -1.63 1.79 -21.15
CA GLY A 46 -0.32 2.45 -21.06
C GLY A 46 0.14 2.76 -19.63
N GLY A 47 -0.66 2.43 -18.62
CA GLY A 47 -0.43 2.79 -17.21
C GLY A 47 0.64 1.96 -16.50
N PHE A 48 1.80 1.72 -17.11
CA PHE A 48 2.84 0.80 -16.59
C PHE A 48 3.40 1.18 -15.21
N HIS A 49 3.33 2.46 -14.82
CA HIS A 49 3.67 2.90 -13.47
C HIS A 49 2.89 2.16 -12.37
N PHE A 50 1.70 1.65 -12.68
CA PHE A 50 0.87 0.89 -11.75
C PHE A 50 1.50 -0.46 -11.34
N LEU A 51 2.51 -0.96 -12.08
CA LEU A 51 3.33 -2.10 -11.64
C LEU A 51 4.08 -1.80 -10.34
N GLY A 52 4.39 -0.53 -10.06
CA GLY A 52 4.89 -0.11 -8.76
C GLY A 52 3.91 -0.41 -7.62
N PHE A 53 2.61 -0.26 -7.85
CA PHE A 53 1.59 -0.64 -6.85
C PHE A 53 1.57 -2.16 -6.61
N THR A 54 1.74 -2.97 -7.66
CA THR A 54 1.93 -4.43 -7.48
C THR A 54 3.15 -4.72 -6.62
N ALA A 55 4.29 -4.08 -6.90
CA ALA A 55 5.49 -4.26 -6.09
C ALA A 55 5.26 -3.85 -4.62
N ALA A 56 4.62 -2.70 -4.37
CA ALA A 56 4.22 -2.28 -3.02
C ALA A 56 3.33 -3.33 -2.34
N SER A 57 2.36 -3.92 -3.05
CA SER A 57 1.47 -4.94 -2.48
C SER A 57 2.23 -6.20 -2.07
N ILE A 58 3.22 -6.63 -2.87
CA ILE A 58 4.09 -7.78 -2.56
C ILE A 58 4.94 -7.47 -1.32
N VAL A 59 5.55 -6.28 -1.27
CA VAL A 59 6.36 -5.85 -0.12
C VAL A 59 5.52 -5.80 1.14
N LEU A 60 4.32 -5.20 1.08
CA LEU A 60 3.41 -5.12 2.23
C LEU A 60 3.01 -6.51 2.72
N ASP A 61 2.67 -7.42 1.81
CA ASP A 61 2.28 -8.79 2.14
C ASP A 61 3.43 -9.56 2.80
N ALA A 62 4.62 -9.50 2.20
CA ALA A 62 5.83 -10.15 2.70
C ALA A 62 6.23 -9.61 4.09
N MET A 63 6.28 -8.29 4.26
CA MET A 63 6.63 -7.67 5.54
C MET A 63 5.59 -7.98 6.62
N THR A 64 4.30 -7.95 6.28
CA THR A 64 3.23 -8.31 7.23
C THR A 64 3.30 -9.78 7.60
N ARG A 65 3.66 -10.67 6.67
CA ARG A 65 3.88 -12.10 6.94
C ARG A 65 5.07 -12.34 7.88
N LEU A 66 6.17 -11.61 7.70
CA LEU A 66 7.36 -11.69 8.55
C LEU A 66 7.07 -11.16 9.97
N ALA A 67 6.38 -10.03 10.07
CA ALA A 67 5.90 -9.50 11.34
C ALA A 67 4.81 -10.38 11.98
N GLY A 68 4.08 -11.16 11.18
CA GLY A 68 2.99 -12.05 11.59
C GLY A 68 1.68 -11.28 11.73
N TYR A 69 0.69 -11.60 10.88
CA TYR A 69 -0.58 -10.88 10.80
C TYR A 69 -1.28 -10.69 12.15
N ASP A 70 -1.32 -11.73 12.99
CA ASP A 70 -1.99 -11.63 14.29
C ASP A 70 -1.27 -10.71 15.27
N ARG A 71 0.07 -10.61 15.20
CA ARG A 71 0.84 -9.65 15.99
C ARG A 71 0.58 -8.23 15.51
N CYS A 72 0.61 -8.00 14.20
CA CYS A 72 0.33 -6.71 13.59
C CYS A 72 -1.03 -6.15 14.03
N PHE A 73 -2.08 -6.98 14.07
CA PHE A 73 -3.43 -6.53 14.38
C PHE A 73 -3.90 -6.87 15.81
N LYS A 74 -2.98 -7.15 16.74
CA LYS A 74 -3.30 -7.53 18.13
C LYS A 74 -3.90 -6.37 18.94
N SER A 75 -3.39 -5.16 18.74
CA SER A 75 -3.79 -3.96 19.46
C SER A 75 -3.72 -2.74 18.55
N SER A 76 -4.37 -1.64 18.95
CA SER A 76 -4.33 -0.38 18.19
C SER A 76 -2.89 0.12 18.00
N LEU A 77 -2.07 0.10 19.06
CA LEU A 77 -0.67 0.51 18.99
C LEU A 77 0.15 -0.41 18.05
N SER A 78 -0.05 -1.73 18.14
CA SER A 78 0.65 -2.67 17.25
C SER A 78 0.25 -2.47 15.79
N THR A 79 -1.03 -2.23 15.55
CA THR A 79 -1.57 -1.94 14.20
C THR A 79 -0.97 -0.66 13.68
N MET A 80 -0.94 0.40 14.50
CA MET A 80 -0.38 1.69 14.16
C MET A 80 1.10 1.55 13.78
N VAL A 81 1.94 1.01 14.67
CA VAL A 81 3.38 0.89 14.43
C VAL A 81 3.66 0.00 13.22
N SER A 82 3.07 -1.20 13.16
CA SER A 82 3.37 -2.14 12.09
C SER A 82 2.87 -1.67 10.73
N MET A 83 1.58 -1.32 10.62
CA MET A 83 1.01 -0.96 9.31
C MET A 83 1.50 0.38 8.80
N PHE A 84 1.78 1.34 9.69
CA PHE A 84 2.39 2.60 9.29
C PHE A 84 3.80 2.39 8.74
N SER A 85 4.67 1.69 9.46
CA SER A 85 6.05 1.45 9.00
C SER A 85 6.06 0.66 7.69
N VAL A 86 5.23 -0.37 7.58
CA VAL A 86 5.17 -1.20 6.37
C VAL A 86 4.57 -0.43 5.19
N SER A 87 3.54 0.40 5.38
CA SER A 87 2.96 1.18 4.27
C SER A 87 3.95 2.20 3.72
N VAL A 88 4.63 2.95 4.60
CA VAL A 88 5.65 3.93 4.19
C VAL A 88 6.79 3.27 3.44
N LEU A 89 7.31 2.16 3.97
CA LEU A 89 8.39 1.41 3.33
C LEU A 89 7.95 0.86 1.96
N SER A 90 6.77 0.25 1.88
CA SER A 90 6.26 -0.32 0.63
C SER A 90 6.03 0.75 -0.42
N ALA A 91 5.53 1.93 -0.02
CA ALA A 91 5.34 3.06 -0.92
C ALA A 91 6.68 3.61 -1.43
N ALA A 92 7.66 3.77 -0.55
CA ALA A 92 9.00 4.20 -0.94
C ALA A 92 9.62 3.22 -1.96
N VAL A 93 9.49 1.90 -1.74
CA VAL A 93 9.95 0.88 -2.69
C VAL A 93 9.25 0.99 -4.03
N ALA A 94 7.93 1.19 -4.04
CA ALA A 94 7.18 1.43 -5.28
C ALA A 94 7.68 2.68 -6.01
N GLY A 95 7.90 3.78 -5.29
CA GLY A 95 8.43 5.02 -5.87
C GLY A 95 9.83 4.85 -6.45
N LEU A 96 10.71 4.07 -5.81
CA LEU A 96 12.02 3.72 -6.37
C LEU A 96 11.88 2.93 -7.68
N ILE A 97 11.03 1.90 -7.70
CA ILE A 97 10.79 1.10 -8.91
C ILE A 97 10.21 1.96 -10.03
N ILE A 98 9.22 2.80 -9.72
CA ILE A 98 8.56 3.68 -10.68
C ILE A 98 9.55 4.66 -11.30
N SER A 99 10.35 5.33 -10.46
CA SER A 99 11.30 6.34 -10.92
C SER A 99 12.45 5.76 -11.74
N ILE A 100 12.93 4.56 -11.42
CA ILE A 100 14.05 3.92 -12.13
C ILE A 100 13.61 3.38 -13.50
N PHE A 101 12.46 2.72 -13.59
CA PHE A 101 12.09 1.97 -14.79
C PHE A 101 11.10 2.67 -15.69
N PHE A 102 10.28 3.59 -15.17
CA PHE A 102 9.11 4.08 -15.89
C PHE A 102 9.08 5.61 -16.07
N MET A 103 9.90 6.38 -15.34
CA MET A 103 9.92 7.83 -15.47
C MET A 103 11.01 8.35 -16.42
N VAL A 104 10.67 9.38 -17.18
CA VAL A 104 11.63 10.11 -18.03
C VAL A 104 12.40 11.17 -17.23
N ALA A 105 13.66 11.41 -17.60
CA ALA A 105 14.57 12.28 -16.86
C ALA A 105 14.04 13.71 -16.59
N PRO A 106 13.38 14.41 -17.55
CA PRO A 106 12.85 15.75 -17.28
C PRO A 106 11.71 15.76 -16.25
N ALA A 107 10.87 14.72 -16.22
CA ALA A 107 9.79 14.60 -15.24
C ALA A 107 10.36 14.29 -13.86
N LEU A 108 11.38 13.43 -13.79
CA LEU A 108 12.00 13.02 -12.55
C LEU A 108 12.81 14.15 -11.88
N ALA A 109 13.52 14.96 -12.67
CA ALA A 109 14.29 16.10 -12.18
C ALA A 109 13.41 17.16 -11.46
N ARG A 110 12.18 17.37 -11.94
CA ARG A 110 11.22 18.33 -11.32
C ARG A 110 10.84 17.96 -9.89
N TRP A 111 10.95 16.69 -9.53
CA TRP A 111 10.53 16.17 -8.24
C TRP A 111 11.70 15.74 -7.35
N GLY A 112 12.92 16.23 -7.63
CA GLY A 112 14.09 15.91 -6.81
C GLY A 112 14.73 14.56 -7.15
N GLY A 113 14.56 14.07 -8.38
CA GLY A 113 15.19 12.84 -8.85
C GLY A 113 14.51 11.57 -8.35
N VAL A 114 15.22 10.44 -8.44
CA VAL A 114 14.77 9.12 -7.95
C VAL A 114 14.35 9.19 -6.47
N LEU A 115 15.17 9.82 -5.63
CA LEU A 115 14.92 9.90 -4.19
C LEU A 115 13.73 10.82 -3.86
N GLY A 116 13.59 11.95 -4.56
CA GLY A 116 12.46 12.83 -4.35
C GLY A 116 11.13 12.20 -4.79
N TRP A 117 11.13 11.43 -5.89
CA TRP A 117 9.96 10.67 -6.31
C TRP A 117 9.59 9.53 -5.34
N ALA A 118 10.59 8.80 -4.84
CA ALA A 118 10.38 7.82 -3.77
C ALA A 118 9.84 8.47 -2.50
N GLY A 119 10.32 9.67 -2.17
CA GLY A 119 9.83 10.48 -1.07
C GLY A 119 8.35 10.89 -1.22
N LEU A 120 7.93 11.29 -2.41
CA LEU A 120 6.52 11.60 -2.69
C LEU A 120 5.60 10.39 -2.48
N HIS A 121 6.04 9.21 -2.94
CA HIS A 121 5.31 7.98 -2.66
C HIS A 121 5.32 7.64 -1.16
N ALA A 122 6.44 7.81 -0.46
CA ALA A 122 6.50 7.61 0.98
C ALA A 122 5.49 8.50 1.72
N VAL A 123 5.32 9.77 1.31
CA VAL A 123 4.27 10.66 1.82
C VAL A 123 2.87 10.11 1.51
N GLY A 124 2.64 9.59 0.31
CA GLY A 124 1.42 8.85 -0.02
C GLY A 124 1.16 7.66 0.92
N GLY A 125 2.20 6.89 1.22
CA GLY A 125 2.17 5.77 2.17
C GLY A 125 1.90 6.18 3.63
N ILE A 126 2.34 7.38 4.05
CA ILE A 126 1.99 7.97 5.35
C ILE A 126 0.49 8.23 5.39
N VAL A 127 -0.05 8.96 4.40
CA VAL A 127 -1.47 9.33 4.35
C VAL A 127 -2.35 8.09 4.23
N GLY A 128 -2.04 7.18 3.30
CA GLY A 128 -2.74 5.92 3.13
C GLY A 128 -2.66 5.00 4.34
N GLY A 129 -1.50 5.00 5.03
CA GLY A 129 -1.30 4.31 6.30
C GLY A 129 -2.28 4.80 7.36
N PHE A 130 -2.33 6.11 7.61
CA PHE A 130 -3.26 6.70 8.59
C PHE A 130 -4.73 6.40 8.25
N VAL A 131 -5.12 6.57 6.99
CA VAL A 131 -6.49 6.29 6.53
C VAL A 131 -6.83 4.81 6.73
N GLY A 132 -5.95 3.90 6.30
CA GLY A 132 -6.13 2.46 6.45
C GLY A 132 -6.22 2.03 7.92
N ILE A 133 -5.32 2.52 8.77
CA ILE A 133 -5.32 2.23 10.22
C ILE A 133 -6.60 2.74 10.88
N THR A 134 -7.04 3.96 10.55
CA THR A 134 -8.28 4.55 11.09
C THR A 134 -9.48 3.73 10.67
N LEU A 135 -9.53 3.30 9.41
CA LEU A 135 -10.59 2.47 8.86
C LEU A 135 -10.68 1.13 9.58
N VAL A 136 -9.59 0.37 9.67
CA VAL A 136 -9.61 -0.96 10.31
C VAL A 136 -9.89 -0.88 11.81
N THR A 137 -9.40 0.16 12.48
CA THR A 137 -9.67 0.40 13.91
C THR A 137 -11.14 0.73 14.13
N GLY A 138 -11.71 1.63 13.31
CA GLY A 138 -13.13 1.99 13.38
C GLY A 138 -14.07 0.82 13.08
N LEU A 139 -13.72 -0.02 12.11
CA LEU A 139 -14.46 -1.26 11.82
C LEU A 139 -14.38 -2.26 12.97
N SER A 140 -13.19 -2.43 13.56
CA SER A 140 -12.99 -3.34 14.70
C SER A 140 -13.79 -2.90 15.93
N ILE A 141 -13.84 -1.60 16.24
CA ILE A 141 -14.62 -1.06 17.37
C ILE A 141 -16.12 -1.31 17.18
N ARG A 142 -16.61 -1.29 15.92
CA ARG A 142 -18.01 -1.59 15.57
C ARG A 142 -18.32 -3.09 15.53
N GLY A 143 -17.39 -3.95 15.94
CA GLY A 143 -17.60 -5.40 16.02
C GLY A 143 -17.49 -6.14 14.68
N VAL A 144 -16.99 -5.49 13.61
CA VAL A 144 -16.73 -6.16 12.34
C VAL A 144 -15.51 -7.08 12.53
N ARG A 145 -15.69 -8.39 12.30
CA ARG A 145 -14.66 -9.42 12.56
C ARG A 145 -14.05 -9.96 11.28
N ARG A 146 -12.78 -10.37 11.36
CA ARG A 146 -12.04 -11.04 10.29
C ARG A 146 -12.76 -12.30 9.76
N VAL A 147 -12.46 -12.68 8.53
CA VAL A 147 -12.97 -13.91 7.91
C VAL A 147 -12.53 -15.15 8.70
N GLY A 148 -13.47 -16.05 8.99
CA GLY A 148 -13.17 -17.38 9.55
C GLY A 148 -13.24 -17.50 11.08
N VAL A 149 -13.65 -16.47 11.83
CA VAL A 149 -13.96 -16.60 13.26
C VAL A 149 -15.43 -17.03 13.40
N LYS A 150 -15.68 -18.32 13.67
CA LYS A 150 -17.02 -18.81 14.07
C LYS A 150 -17.31 -18.37 15.53
N ARG A 151 -18.59 -18.12 15.83
CA ARG A 151 -19.08 -17.74 17.16
C ARG A 151 -18.77 -18.82 18.19
#